data_AF-A0A9P5R7U0-F1
#
_entry.id   AF-A0A9P5R7U0-F1
#
_cell.length_a   1.000
_cell.length_b   1.000
_cell.length_c   1.000
_cell.angle_alpha   90.00
_cell.angle_beta   90.00
_cell.angle_gamma   90.00
#
_symmetry.space_group_name_H-M   'P 1'
#
loop_
_entity.id
_entity.type
_entity.pdbx_description
1 polymer ?
#
loop_
_entity_poly.entity_id
_entity_poly.type
_entity_poly.pdbx_seq_one_letter_code
_entity_poly.pdbx_strand_id
1 'polypeptide(L)'
;MLHELLLKQGSAHKSHFGHQVLNFSESKEYDSITIHLSDNNTHRGDIVVGVDGAYSAIRQRMFEQLKVTGEPPKSDHEEPSFSLDFTLSTAQNSICFIKIHHISEKSSMAVMEQRFRDNENSEWGVHPAQTIADKTRNLPIKLDDGEEHTLGDLYELTPGEFISKVMFEERVFKTWYHDRVVTGFHYAVALANLIYAIPTTSSKDITQIFQEYQQERYPAVMESFKNSQPSSKLIERGLSL
;
A
#
# COMPACT_ATOMS: atom_id res chain seq x y z
N MET A 1 -5.04 -20.04 0.23
CA MET A 1 -6.45 -20.50 0.40
C MET A 1 -7.48 -19.46 -0.07
N LEU A 2 -7.66 -18.29 0.56
CA LEU A 2 -8.69 -17.31 0.12
C LEU A 2 -8.46 -16.77 -1.30
N HIS A 3 -7.22 -16.36 -1.62
CA HIS A 3 -6.84 -15.88 -2.95
C HIS A 3 -7.20 -16.88 -4.07
N GLU A 4 -6.87 -18.15 -3.89
CA GLU A 4 -7.21 -19.21 -4.85
C GLU A 4 -8.72 -19.42 -5.00
N LEU A 5 -9.48 -19.29 -3.92
CA LEU A 5 -10.94 -19.38 -3.98
C LEU A 5 -11.53 -18.22 -4.80
N LEU A 6 -11.04 -16.99 -4.61
CA LEU A 6 -11.47 -15.83 -5.39
C LEU A 6 -11.09 -15.97 -6.88
N LEU A 7 -9.88 -16.46 -7.17
CA LEU A 7 -9.46 -16.75 -8.55
C LEU A 7 -10.33 -17.80 -9.23
N LYS A 8 -10.77 -18.83 -8.50
CA LYS A 8 -11.69 -19.86 -9.02
C LYS A 8 -13.09 -19.31 -9.31
N GLN A 9 -13.55 -18.30 -8.58
CA GLN A 9 -14.83 -17.62 -8.86
C GLN A 9 -14.69 -16.63 -10.02
N GLY A 10 -13.49 -16.10 -10.22
CA GLY A 10 -13.14 -15.24 -11.35
C GLY A 10 -13.18 -15.97 -12.68
N SER A 11 -13.36 -15.19 -13.75
CA SER A 11 -13.30 -15.73 -15.09
C SER A 11 -11.83 -15.89 -15.52
N ALA A 12 -11.32 -17.13 -15.56
CA ALA A 12 -9.92 -17.41 -15.85
C ALA A 12 -9.40 -16.76 -17.15
N HIS A 13 -10.25 -16.61 -18.18
CA HIS A 13 -9.87 -15.96 -19.44
C HIS A 13 -9.77 -14.42 -19.36
N LYS A 14 -10.23 -13.80 -18.28
CA LYS A 14 -10.12 -12.36 -18.02
C LYS A 14 -8.91 -12.01 -17.15
N SER A 15 -8.24 -13.03 -16.60
CA SER A 15 -7.08 -12.87 -15.73
C SER A 15 -5.80 -13.14 -16.52
N HIS A 16 -4.99 -12.10 -16.68
CA HIS A 16 -3.71 -12.17 -17.39
C HIS A 16 -2.58 -12.08 -16.35
N PHE A 17 -1.87 -13.18 -16.11
CA PHE A 17 -0.75 -13.24 -15.15
C PHE A 17 0.60 -13.07 -15.84
N GLY A 18 1.65 -12.76 -15.07
CA GLY A 18 3.01 -12.61 -15.60
C GLY A 18 3.27 -11.27 -16.29
N HIS A 19 2.37 -10.29 -16.11
CA HIS A 19 2.49 -8.96 -16.68
C HIS A 19 2.65 -7.93 -15.57
N GLN A 20 3.52 -6.96 -15.77
CA GLN A 20 3.65 -5.78 -14.91
C GLN A 20 3.28 -4.54 -15.73
N VAL A 21 2.43 -3.67 -15.17
CA VAL A 21 2.13 -2.37 -15.80
C VAL A 21 3.30 -1.43 -15.57
N LEU A 22 3.89 -0.92 -16.65
CA LEU A 22 5.01 0.01 -16.61
C LEU A 22 4.58 1.47 -16.77
N ASN A 23 3.57 1.69 -17.61
CA ASN A 23 3.06 3.02 -17.93
C ASN A 23 1.63 2.95 -18.47
N PHE A 24 0.98 4.11 -18.61
CA PHE A 24 -0.26 4.27 -19.34
C PHE A 24 -0.32 5.60 -20.07
N SER A 25 -1.10 5.65 -21.14
CA SER A 25 -1.29 6.83 -21.97
C SER A 25 -2.74 6.98 -22.38
N GLU A 26 -3.29 8.18 -22.20
CA GLU A 26 -4.64 8.51 -22.63
C GLU A 26 -4.67 9.00 -24.08
N SER A 27 -5.69 8.58 -24.82
CA SER A 27 -6.00 9.08 -26.15
C SER A 27 -7.28 9.89 -26.12
N LYS A 28 -7.16 11.19 -26.38
CA LYS A 28 -8.30 12.10 -26.56
C LYS A 28 -9.11 11.81 -27.82
N GLU A 29 -8.47 11.25 -28.85
CA GLU A 29 -9.11 10.89 -30.12
C GLU A 29 -10.07 9.72 -29.94
N TYR A 30 -9.64 8.70 -29.19
CA TYR A 30 -10.41 7.47 -28.97
C TYR A 30 -11.14 7.44 -27.63
N ASP A 31 -11.10 8.54 -26.87
CA ASP A 31 -11.64 8.69 -25.53
C ASP A 31 -11.38 7.44 -24.66
N SER A 32 -10.11 7.02 -24.61
CA SER A 32 -9.70 5.75 -23.99
C SER A 32 -8.31 5.84 -23.39
N ILE A 33 -7.96 4.86 -22.57
CA ILE A 33 -6.65 4.73 -21.93
C ILE A 33 -5.98 3.41 -22.36
N THR A 34 -4.67 3.47 -22.59
CA THR A 34 -3.86 2.31 -22.95
C THR A 34 -2.80 2.06 -21.89
N ILE A 35 -2.74 0.84 -21.36
CA ILE A 35 -1.66 0.39 -20.47
C ILE A 35 -0.54 -0.25 -21.30
N HIS A 36 0.70 -0.03 -20.85
CA HIS A 36 1.92 -0.58 -21.43
C HIS A 36 2.54 -1.56 -20.44
N LEU A 37 2.76 -2.79 -20.88
CA LEU A 37 3.20 -3.90 -20.03
C LEU A 37 4.69 -4.20 -20.20
N SER A 38 5.26 -4.91 -19.23
CA SER A 38 6.68 -5.29 -19.17
C SER A 38 7.15 -6.20 -20.31
N ASP A 39 6.23 -6.88 -20.97
CA ASP A 39 6.49 -7.75 -22.13
C ASP A 39 6.28 -7.02 -23.47
N ASN A 40 6.20 -5.68 -23.44
CA ASN A 40 5.88 -4.80 -24.57
C ASN A 40 4.46 -4.95 -25.14
N ASN A 41 3.59 -5.75 -24.51
CA ASN A 41 2.18 -5.78 -24.89
C ASN A 41 1.45 -4.52 -24.40
N THR A 42 0.33 -4.22 -25.05
CA THR A 42 -0.53 -3.09 -24.68
C THR A 42 -1.98 -3.52 -24.63
N HIS A 43 -2.75 -2.91 -23.73
CA HIS A 43 -4.18 -3.13 -23.63
C HIS A 43 -4.90 -1.79 -23.58
N ARG A 44 -5.96 -1.66 -24.38
CA ARG A 44 -6.82 -0.49 -24.40
C ARG A 44 -8.08 -0.77 -23.58
N GLY A 45 -8.50 0.22 -22.80
CA GLY A 45 -9.76 0.21 -22.06
C GLY A 45 -10.27 1.62 -21.81
N ASP A 46 -11.40 1.74 -21.12
CA ASP A 46 -11.98 3.04 -20.76
C ASP A 46 -11.41 3.58 -19.45
N ILE A 47 -11.07 2.69 -18.50
CA ILE A 47 -10.64 3.00 -17.15
C ILE A 47 -9.42 2.14 -16.78
N VAL A 48 -8.49 2.71 -16.02
CA VAL A 48 -7.45 1.97 -15.28
C VAL A 48 -7.74 2.06 -13.78
N VAL A 49 -7.83 0.91 -13.12
CA VAL A 49 -7.98 0.82 -11.66
C VAL A 49 -6.68 0.32 -11.05
N GLY A 50 -6.00 1.16 -10.28
CA GLY A 50 -4.79 0.82 -9.54
C GLY A 50 -5.11 0.05 -8.26
N VAL A 51 -4.96 -1.28 -8.30
CA VAL A 51 -5.11 -2.22 -7.16
C VAL A 51 -3.82 -3.01 -6.91
N ASP A 52 -2.69 -2.39 -7.24
CA ASP A 52 -1.32 -2.93 -7.20
C ASP A 52 -0.59 -2.66 -5.86
N GLY A 53 -1.35 -2.32 -4.81
CA GLY A 53 -0.87 -2.29 -3.43
C GLY A 53 -0.16 -1.00 -2.99
N ALA A 54 0.60 -1.10 -1.90
CA ALA A 54 1.29 0.03 -1.28
C ALA A 54 2.33 0.67 -2.22
N TYR A 55 2.89 -0.08 -3.17
CA TYR A 55 3.86 0.43 -4.15
C TYR A 55 3.25 0.60 -5.53
N SER A 56 2.02 1.11 -5.57
CA SER A 56 1.25 1.22 -6.80
C SER A 56 2.00 2.00 -7.88
N ALA A 57 2.43 1.29 -8.93
CA ALA A 57 2.99 1.89 -10.14
C ALA A 57 1.94 2.75 -10.82
N ILE A 58 0.66 2.33 -10.77
CA ILE A 58 -0.46 3.13 -11.29
C ILE A 58 -0.55 4.48 -10.59
N ARG A 59 -0.52 4.50 -9.25
CA ARG A 59 -0.56 5.74 -8.47
C ARG A 59 0.64 6.62 -8.77
N GLN A 60 1.85 6.06 -8.83
CA GLN A 60 3.05 6.83 -9.14
C GLN A 60 2.95 7.53 -10.51
N ARG A 61 2.57 6.80 -11.55
CA ARG A 61 2.39 7.36 -12.90
C ARG A 61 1.29 8.41 -12.95
N MET A 62 0.20 8.18 -12.22
CA MET A 62 -0.89 9.16 -12.10
C MET A 62 -0.38 10.47 -11.48
N PHE A 63 0.43 10.39 -10.42
CA PHE A 63 1.04 11.57 -9.79
C PHE A 63 2.09 12.25 -10.67
N GLU A 64 2.84 11.51 -11.48
CA GLU A 64 3.77 12.08 -12.48
C GLU A 64 3.01 12.88 -13.54
N GLN A 65 1.90 12.36 -14.06
CA GLN A 65 1.06 13.07 -15.03
C GLN A 65 0.38 14.29 -14.43
N LEU A 66 -0.10 14.17 -13.18
CA LEU A 66 -0.62 15.30 -12.43
C LEU A 66 0.41 16.41 -12.34
N LYS A 67 1.65 16.15 -11.91
CA LYS A 67 2.71 17.19 -11.83
C LYS A 67 2.91 18.01 -13.11
N VAL A 68 2.66 17.42 -14.29
CA VAL A 68 2.73 18.14 -15.58
C VAL A 68 1.53 19.07 -15.80
N THR A 69 0.35 18.70 -15.29
CA THR A 69 -0.92 19.43 -15.46
C THR A 69 -1.30 20.30 -14.24
N GLY A 70 -0.69 20.06 -13.08
CA GLY A 70 -0.89 20.73 -11.79
C GLY A 70 -0.38 19.89 -10.60
N GLU A 71 0.25 20.51 -9.59
CA GLU A 71 0.77 19.74 -8.45
C GLU A 71 -0.34 19.17 -7.56
N PRO A 72 -0.20 17.91 -7.07
CA PRO A 72 -1.11 17.39 -6.07
C PRO A 72 -0.98 18.17 -4.75
N PRO A 73 -1.97 18.08 -3.84
CA PRO A 73 -1.93 18.77 -2.56
C PRO A 73 -0.67 18.46 -1.76
N LYS A 74 -0.08 19.45 -1.09
CA LYS A 74 1.12 19.27 -0.25
C LYS A 74 1.00 18.14 0.78
N SER A 75 -0.19 17.92 1.32
CA SER A 75 -0.47 16.83 2.26
C SER A 75 -0.19 15.44 1.67
N ASP A 76 -0.27 15.28 0.35
CA ASP A 76 0.01 14.02 -0.33
C ASP A 76 1.54 13.74 -0.40
N HIS A 77 2.36 14.70 0.02
CA HIS A 77 3.82 14.60 0.12
C HIS A 77 4.33 14.48 1.56
N GLU A 78 3.47 14.60 2.58
CA GLU A 78 3.86 14.55 4.00
C GLU A 78 3.92 13.10 4.51
N GLU A 79 4.98 12.76 5.25
CA GLU A 79 5.13 11.44 5.89
C GLU A 79 4.70 11.53 7.37
N PRO A 80 3.73 10.72 7.80
CA PRO A 80 3.37 10.63 9.21
C PRO A 80 4.44 9.85 9.98
N SER A 81 4.76 10.31 11.18
CA SER A 81 5.70 9.66 12.10
C SER A 81 4.94 9.03 13.26
N PHE A 82 5.03 7.71 13.42
CA PHE A 82 4.53 6.98 14.59
C PHE A 82 5.38 5.73 14.87
N SER A 83 5.32 5.21 16.10
CA SER A 83 5.97 3.97 16.52
C SER A 83 4.93 3.08 17.20
N LEU A 84 4.96 1.77 16.96
CA LEU A 84 4.04 0.81 17.59
C LEU A 84 4.77 -0.50 17.89
N ASP A 85 4.57 -0.99 19.10
CA ASP A 85 5.17 -2.24 19.58
C ASP A 85 4.04 -3.16 20.04
N PHE A 86 4.01 -4.40 19.54
CA PHE A 86 2.95 -5.33 19.88
C PHE A 86 3.48 -6.75 19.98
N THR A 87 3.16 -7.44 21.08
CA THR A 87 3.56 -8.83 21.33
C THR A 87 2.32 -9.61 21.76
N LEU A 88 2.05 -10.74 21.10
CA LEU A 88 0.92 -11.62 21.39
C LEU A 88 1.39 -13.07 21.55
N SER A 89 0.84 -13.74 22.55
CA SER A 89 0.90 -15.21 22.64
C SER A 89 -0.18 -15.82 21.74
N THR A 90 0.18 -16.83 20.97
CA THR A 90 -0.74 -17.58 20.11
C THR A 90 -1.31 -18.79 20.85
N ALA A 91 -2.42 -19.33 20.34
CA ALA A 91 -3.01 -20.58 20.86
C ALA A 91 -2.06 -21.80 20.68
N GLN A 92 -1.06 -21.69 19.81
CA GLN A 92 -0.04 -22.72 19.57
C GLN A 92 1.16 -22.60 20.51
N ASN A 93 1.04 -21.81 21.59
CA ASN A 93 2.13 -21.57 22.54
C ASN A 93 3.39 -20.98 21.87
N SER A 94 3.18 -20.12 20.86
CA SER A 94 4.23 -19.32 20.22
C SER A 94 3.98 -17.83 20.45
N ILE A 95 4.98 -17.00 20.18
CA ILE A 95 4.86 -15.54 20.29
C ILE A 95 4.87 -14.94 18.87
N CYS A 96 3.94 -14.03 18.61
CA CYS A 96 3.96 -13.14 17.45
C CYS A 96 4.30 -11.74 17.93
N PHE A 97 5.33 -11.12 17.35
CA PHE A 97 5.72 -9.75 17.69
C PHE A 97 5.74 -8.87 16.43
N ILE A 98 5.34 -7.61 16.59
CA ILE A 98 5.33 -6.59 15.55
C ILE A 98 6.02 -5.36 16.11
N LYS A 99 7.06 -4.90 15.40
CA LYS A 99 7.71 -3.61 15.65
C LYS A 99 7.49 -2.72 14.44
N ILE A 100 6.77 -1.63 14.63
CA ILE A 100 6.67 -0.54 13.67
C ILE A 100 7.51 0.60 14.21
N HIS A 101 8.59 0.94 13.50
CA HIS A 101 9.48 2.00 13.89
C HIS A 101 9.75 2.94 12.72
N HIS A 102 9.51 4.24 12.93
CA HIS A 102 9.84 5.25 11.95
C HIS A 102 11.36 5.45 11.90
N ILE A 103 11.99 5.01 10.81
CA ILE A 103 13.43 5.19 10.60
C ILE A 103 13.67 6.60 10.06
N SER A 104 14.41 7.42 10.82
CA SER A 104 14.65 8.84 10.50
C SER A 104 15.63 9.08 9.35
N GLU A 105 16.33 8.04 8.88
CA GLU A 105 17.07 8.12 7.62
C GLU A 105 16.07 8.41 6.51
N LYS A 106 16.22 9.58 5.88
CA LYS A 106 15.55 9.91 4.63
C LYS A 106 16.06 8.98 3.52
N SER A 107 15.71 7.70 3.53
CA SER A 107 15.43 7.05 2.27
C SER A 107 14.14 7.70 1.78
N SER A 108 14.28 8.84 1.09
CA SER A 108 13.14 9.49 0.47
C SER A 108 12.38 8.43 -0.34
N MET A 109 11.05 8.56 -0.44
CA MET A 109 10.29 7.75 -1.39
C MET A 109 11.02 7.65 -2.74
N ALA A 110 11.68 8.71 -3.22
CA ALA A 110 12.51 8.68 -4.43
C ALA A 110 13.61 7.59 -4.46
N VAL A 111 14.30 7.31 -3.34
CA VAL A 111 15.32 6.25 -3.25
C VAL A 111 14.67 4.86 -3.28
N MET A 112 13.52 4.68 -2.63
CA MET A 112 12.77 3.41 -2.68
C MET A 112 12.06 3.19 -4.02
N GLU A 113 11.51 4.26 -4.61
CA GLU A 113 10.92 4.32 -5.95
C GLU A 113 11.95 3.93 -7.01
N GLN A 114 13.22 4.32 -6.83
CA GLN A 114 14.29 3.94 -7.73
C GLN A 114 14.63 2.44 -7.63
N ARG A 115 14.63 1.85 -6.42
CA ARG A 115 14.80 0.39 -6.25
C ARG A 115 13.67 -0.44 -6.85
N PHE A 116 12.43 0.05 -6.78
CA PHE A 116 11.29 -0.57 -7.47
C PHE A 116 11.40 -0.47 -8.99
N ARG A 117 11.86 0.68 -9.53
CA ARG A 117 12.17 0.83 -10.97
C ARG A 117 13.23 -0.16 -11.43
N ASP A 118 14.20 -0.47 -10.57
CA ASP A 118 15.27 -1.43 -10.84
C ASP A 118 14.82 -2.90 -10.67
N ASN A 119 13.52 -3.15 -10.46
CA ASN A 119 12.91 -4.47 -10.30
C ASN A 119 13.52 -5.30 -9.15
N GLU A 120 14.10 -4.63 -8.15
CA GLU A 120 14.57 -5.26 -6.93
C GLU A 120 13.37 -5.55 -6.00
N ASN A 121 12.59 -6.58 -6.33
CA ASN A 121 11.64 -7.19 -5.39
C ASN A 121 12.32 -7.85 -4.17
N SER A 122 13.62 -7.61 -3.97
CA SER A 122 14.42 -8.14 -2.86
C SER A 122 13.99 -7.58 -1.51
N GLU A 123 13.22 -6.48 -1.47
CA GLU A 123 12.66 -5.80 -0.28
C GLU A 123 11.92 -6.72 0.70
N TRP A 124 11.39 -7.86 0.22
CA TRP A 124 10.63 -8.85 1.01
C TRP A 124 11.38 -10.15 1.30
N GLY A 125 12.68 -10.19 0.96
CA GLY A 125 13.54 -11.34 1.23
C GLY A 125 14.19 -11.31 2.61
N VAL A 126 14.90 -12.38 2.95
CA VAL A 126 15.65 -12.52 4.20
C VAL A 126 16.66 -11.37 4.40
N HIS A 127 17.22 -10.85 3.31
CA HIS A 127 18.30 -9.85 3.38
C HIS A 127 17.83 -8.46 3.88
N PRO A 128 16.73 -7.86 3.36
CA PRO A 128 16.20 -6.63 3.96
C PRO A 128 15.61 -6.81 5.35
N ALA A 129 15.02 -7.97 5.64
CA ALA A 129 14.59 -8.31 7.00
C ALA A 129 15.77 -8.31 7.98
N GLN A 130 16.90 -8.92 7.60
CA GLN A 130 18.12 -8.93 8.39
C GLN A 130 18.68 -7.52 8.60
N THR A 131 18.72 -6.69 7.55
CA THR A 131 19.22 -5.30 7.66
C THR A 131 18.42 -4.49 8.67
N ILE A 132 17.10 -4.65 8.70
CA ILE A 132 16.24 -3.97 9.68
C ILE A 132 16.41 -4.60 11.08
N ALA A 133 16.53 -5.92 11.17
CA ALA A 133 16.80 -6.61 12.42
C ALA A 133 18.11 -6.12 13.06
N ASP A 134 19.18 -5.95 12.28
CA ASP A 134 20.47 -5.45 12.75
C ASP A 134 20.35 -3.99 13.24
N LYS A 135 19.64 -3.13 12.51
CA LYS A 135 19.42 -1.71 12.89
C LYS A 135 18.58 -1.57 14.15
N THR A 136 17.64 -2.48 14.38
CA THR A 136 16.67 -2.40 15.48
C THR A 136 17.03 -3.28 16.67
N ARG A 137 18.10 -4.07 16.58
CA ARG A 137 18.51 -5.07 17.57
C ARG A 137 18.54 -4.55 18.99
N ASN A 138 19.08 -3.34 19.18
CA ASN A 138 19.29 -2.76 20.50
C ASN A 138 18.06 -2.03 21.04
N LEU A 139 16.93 -2.03 20.33
CA LEU A 139 15.72 -1.40 20.83
C LEU A 139 15.16 -2.23 22.00
N PRO A 140 14.83 -1.59 23.13
CA PRO A 140 14.33 -2.29 24.30
C PRO A 140 12.93 -2.86 24.05
N ILE A 141 12.66 -4.03 24.62
CA ILE A 141 11.33 -4.62 24.73
C ILE A 141 10.97 -4.77 26.20
N LYS A 142 9.68 -4.63 26.51
CA LYS A 142 9.17 -4.84 27.86
C LYS A 142 8.53 -6.22 27.93
N LEU A 143 9.09 -7.10 28.75
CA LEU A 143 8.50 -8.38 29.13
C LEU A 143 8.13 -8.32 30.62
N ASP A 144 7.10 -9.07 31.02
CA ASP A 144 6.59 -9.10 32.40
C ASP A 144 7.40 -10.05 33.30
N ASP A 145 8.71 -10.19 33.06
CA ASP A 145 9.62 -11.04 33.83
C ASP A 145 10.59 -10.26 34.72
N GLY A 146 10.57 -8.92 34.63
CA GLY A 146 11.37 -8.02 35.46
C GLY A 146 12.81 -7.81 34.97
N GLU A 147 13.18 -8.39 33.83
CA GLU A 147 14.49 -8.24 33.21
C GLU A 147 14.43 -7.25 32.02
N GLU A 148 15.57 -6.64 31.71
CA GLU A 148 15.70 -5.82 30.49
C GLU A 148 15.98 -6.72 29.29
N HIS A 149 15.13 -6.62 28.27
CA HIS A 149 15.29 -7.36 27.02
C HIS A 149 15.33 -6.41 25.83
N THR A 150 15.80 -6.91 24.70
CA THR A 150 15.90 -6.20 23.44
C THR A 150 15.23 -6.97 22.29
N LEU A 151 14.97 -6.29 21.17
CA LEU A 151 14.55 -6.98 19.95
C LEU A 151 15.58 -8.00 19.47
N GLY A 152 16.86 -7.80 19.78
CA GLY A 152 17.92 -8.76 19.48
C GLY A 152 17.69 -10.12 20.09
N ASP A 153 17.23 -10.16 21.33
CA ASP A 153 16.92 -11.41 22.05
C ASP A 153 15.78 -12.16 21.35
N LEU A 154 14.75 -11.44 20.86
CA LEU A 154 13.68 -12.04 20.04
C LEU A 154 14.20 -12.53 18.68
N TYR A 155 15.07 -11.78 18.01
CA TYR A 155 15.63 -12.17 16.72
C TYR A 155 16.50 -13.43 16.82
N GLU A 156 17.26 -13.61 17.90
CA GLU A 156 18.05 -14.83 18.13
C GLU A 156 17.18 -16.07 18.30
N LEU A 157 15.99 -15.91 18.88
CA LEU A 157 15.05 -16.99 19.13
C LEU A 157 14.11 -17.27 17.93
N THR A 158 14.12 -16.39 16.93
CA THR A 158 13.21 -16.48 15.78
C THR A 158 13.95 -16.98 14.54
N PRO A 159 13.57 -18.13 13.95
CA PRO A 159 14.12 -18.55 12.66
C PRO A 159 13.93 -17.45 11.61
N GLY A 160 15.00 -17.11 10.88
CA GLY A 160 14.99 -15.95 9.97
C GLY A 160 13.93 -16.00 8.86
N GLU A 161 13.48 -17.19 8.48
CA GLU A 161 12.37 -17.40 7.54
C GLU A 161 11.00 -16.90 8.05
N PHE A 162 10.87 -16.71 9.36
CA PHE A 162 9.68 -16.14 10.00
C PHE A 162 9.80 -14.63 10.28
N ILE A 163 10.94 -14.01 9.95
CA ILE A 163 11.13 -12.57 10.09
C ILE A 163 10.87 -11.92 8.73
N SER A 164 9.88 -11.03 8.69
CA SER A 164 9.52 -10.27 7.49
C SER A 164 9.63 -8.77 7.75
N LYS A 165 10.30 -8.07 6.84
CA LYS A 165 10.23 -6.61 6.78
C LYS A 165 8.91 -6.24 6.11
N VAL A 166 8.06 -5.48 6.79
CA VAL A 166 6.85 -4.89 6.21
C VAL A 166 6.97 -3.38 6.22
N MET A 167 6.90 -2.78 5.05
CA MET A 167 6.80 -1.32 4.94
C MET A 167 5.33 -0.93 4.95
N PHE A 168 4.97 -0.05 5.88
CA PHE A 168 3.62 0.51 5.98
C PHE A 168 3.60 1.89 5.32
N GLU A 169 2.81 2.04 4.27
CA GLU A 169 2.42 3.35 3.76
C GLU A 169 1.19 3.83 4.54
N GLU A 170 1.39 4.34 5.76
CA GLU A 170 0.28 4.89 6.54
C GLU A 170 -0.03 6.33 6.08
N ARG A 171 -0.29 6.53 4.79
CA ARG A 171 -0.71 7.82 4.21
C ARG A 171 -2.10 7.70 3.61
N VAL A 172 -2.96 8.65 3.94
CA VAL A 172 -4.19 8.87 3.18
C VAL A 172 -3.93 9.93 2.12
N PHE A 173 -3.89 9.52 0.85
CA PHE A 173 -3.83 10.46 -0.26
C PHE A 173 -5.14 11.23 -0.39
N LYS A 174 -5.08 12.52 -0.72
CA LYS A 174 -6.24 13.30 -1.16
C LYS A 174 -6.49 13.14 -2.65
N THR A 175 -5.49 12.78 -3.43
CA THR A 175 -5.67 12.56 -4.87
C THR A 175 -5.89 11.09 -5.16
N TRP A 176 -7.14 10.71 -5.44
CA TRP A 176 -7.53 9.31 -5.64
C TRP A 176 -7.62 8.90 -7.10
N TYR A 177 -7.87 9.87 -7.98
CA TYR A 177 -8.05 9.66 -9.39
C TYR A 177 -7.51 10.87 -10.16
N HIS A 178 -7.22 10.65 -11.44
CA HIS A 178 -6.93 11.67 -12.42
C HIS A 178 -7.40 11.13 -13.77
N ASP A 179 -8.23 11.92 -14.46
CA ASP A 179 -8.80 11.56 -15.76
C ASP A 179 -9.40 10.12 -15.73
N ARG A 180 -8.84 9.18 -16.50
CA ARG A 180 -9.35 7.80 -16.63
C ARG A 180 -8.74 6.81 -15.64
N VAL A 181 -7.97 7.30 -14.67
CA VAL A 181 -7.23 6.48 -13.70
C VAL A 181 -7.77 6.71 -12.31
N VAL A 182 -8.06 5.63 -11.58
CA VAL A 182 -8.45 5.66 -10.17
C VAL A 182 -7.65 4.67 -9.36
N THR A 183 -7.27 5.06 -8.14
CA THR A 183 -6.62 4.18 -7.17
C THR A 183 -7.70 3.51 -6.31
N GLY A 184 -7.73 2.18 -6.33
CA GLY A 184 -8.74 1.38 -5.66
C GLY A 184 -8.30 0.95 -4.27
N PHE A 185 -8.29 1.86 -3.30
CA PHE A 185 -8.00 1.48 -1.91
C PHE A 185 -9.23 0.85 -1.25
N HIS A 186 -9.15 -0.44 -0.88
CA HIS A 186 -10.00 -1.18 0.07
C HIS A 186 -11.52 -1.29 -0.23
N TYR A 187 -12.07 -0.59 -1.23
CA TYR A 187 -13.52 -0.51 -1.46
C TYR A 187 -13.93 -0.87 -2.89
N ALA A 188 -13.45 -2.02 -3.35
CA ALA A 188 -13.76 -2.55 -4.69
C ALA A 188 -15.28 -2.62 -4.96
N VAL A 189 -16.11 -2.89 -3.94
CA VAL A 189 -17.57 -2.96 -4.08
C VAL A 189 -18.19 -1.61 -4.41
N ALA A 190 -17.80 -0.54 -3.70
CA ALA A 190 -18.34 0.80 -3.93
C ALA A 190 -17.99 1.30 -5.33
N LEU A 191 -16.72 1.15 -5.72
CA LEU A 191 -16.27 1.51 -7.06
C LEU A 191 -16.95 0.66 -8.15
N ALA A 192 -17.10 -0.65 -7.94
CA ALA A 192 -17.77 -1.52 -8.89
C ALA A 192 -19.24 -1.14 -9.09
N ASN A 193 -19.96 -0.76 -8.02
CA ASN A 193 -21.34 -0.30 -8.12
C ASN A 193 -21.46 0.99 -8.93
N LEU A 194 -20.54 1.94 -8.72
CA LEU A 194 -20.51 3.20 -9.48
C LEU A 194 -20.16 2.97 -10.95
N ILE A 195 -19.19 2.10 -11.24
CA ILE A 195 -18.83 1.71 -12.61
C ILE A 195 -20.02 1.01 -13.29
N TYR A 196 -20.73 0.13 -12.58
CA TYR A 196 -21.91 -0.55 -13.13
C TYR A 196 -23.03 0.44 -13.51
N ALA A 197 -23.15 1.54 -12.76
CA ALA A 197 -24.18 2.54 -12.96
C ALA A 197 -23.76 3.70 -13.88
N ILE A 198 -22.55 3.67 -14.45
CA ILE A 198 -22.05 4.79 -15.27
C ILE A 198 -22.88 4.93 -16.55
N PRO A 199 -23.38 6.14 -16.88
CA PRO A 199 -24.25 6.33 -18.04
C PRO A 199 -23.51 6.20 -19.38
N THR A 200 -22.26 6.67 -19.45
CA THR A 200 -21.39 6.54 -20.62
C THR A 200 -19.94 6.33 -20.22
N THR A 201 -19.08 5.89 -21.15
CA THR A 201 -17.63 5.82 -20.94
C THR A 201 -16.91 7.14 -21.25
N SER A 202 -17.65 8.26 -21.33
CA SER A 202 -17.06 9.57 -21.55
C SER A 202 -16.16 9.98 -20.40
N SER A 203 -15.09 10.72 -20.70
CA SER A 203 -14.17 11.23 -19.68
C SER A 203 -14.90 12.01 -18.57
N LYS A 204 -15.96 12.75 -18.93
CA LYS A 204 -16.79 13.50 -17.99
C LYS A 204 -17.51 12.58 -17.00
N ASP A 205 -18.22 11.57 -17.50
CA ASP A 205 -19.00 10.67 -16.64
C ASP A 205 -18.09 9.79 -15.78
N ILE A 206 -16.93 9.38 -16.31
CA ILE A 206 -15.91 8.64 -15.56
C ILE A 206 -15.36 9.49 -14.42
N THR A 207 -15.00 10.74 -14.71
CA THR A 207 -14.50 11.67 -13.69
C THR A 207 -15.56 11.93 -12.61
N GLN A 208 -16.83 12.04 -13.01
CA GLN A 208 -17.95 12.23 -12.08
C GLN A 208 -18.10 11.04 -11.12
N ILE A 209 -18.07 9.78 -11.61
CA ILE A 209 -18.17 8.63 -10.71
C ILE A 209 -16.96 8.49 -9.78
N PHE A 210 -15.76 8.92 -10.21
CA PHE A 210 -14.59 8.91 -9.33
C PHE A 210 -14.66 10.00 -8.26
N GLN A 211 -15.23 11.16 -8.58
CA GLN A 211 -15.56 12.20 -7.60
C GLN A 211 -16.54 11.66 -6.55
N GLU A 212 -17.61 11.01 -6.98
CA GLU A 212 -18.60 10.41 -6.08
C GLU A 212 -18.00 9.31 -5.21
N TYR A 213 -17.19 8.42 -5.82
CA TYR A 213 -16.43 7.40 -5.10
C TYR A 213 -15.56 8.02 -3.99
N GLN A 214 -14.79 9.05 -4.32
CA GLN A 214 -13.95 9.72 -3.34
C GLN A 214 -14.79 10.40 -2.24
N GLN A 215 -15.85 11.13 -2.60
CA GLN A 215 -16.72 11.82 -1.64
C GLN A 215 -17.38 10.85 -0.66
N GLU A 216 -17.83 9.69 -1.14
CA GLU A 216 -18.45 8.66 -0.31
C GLU A 216 -17.43 8.01 0.64
N ARG A 217 -16.24 7.63 0.12
CA ARG A 217 -15.30 6.77 0.83
C ARG A 217 -14.27 7.52 1.67
N TYR A 218 -13.89 8.73 1.28
CA TYR A 218 -12.84 9.49 1.94
C TYR A 218 -13.10 9.71 3.45
N PRO A 219 -14.33 10.04 3.92
CA PRO A 219 -14.59 10.17 5.35
C PRO A 219 -14.31 8.89 6.16
N ALA A 220 -14.72 7.72 5.64
CA ALA A 220 -14.49 6.43 6.30
C ALA A 220 -13.02 6.03 6.31
N VAL A 221 -12.27 6.35 5.24
CA VAL A 221 -10.81 6.18 5.21
C VAL A 221 -10.14 7.06 6.25
N MET A 222 -10.52 8.34 6.31
CA MET A 222 -9.98 9.28 7.29
C MET A 222 -10.31 8.89 8.72
N GLU A 223 -11.50 8.35 8.98
CA GLU A 223 -11.88 7.82 10.30
C GLU A 223 -11.04 6.59 10.66
N SER A 224 -10.90 5.64 9.74
CA SER A 224 -10.06 4.44 9.94
C SER A 224 -8.61 4.81 10.23
N PHE A 225 -8.07 5.76 9.46
CA PHE A 225 -6.73 6.33 9.67
C PHE A 225 -6.62 7.07 11.01
N LYS A 226 -7.62 7.87 11.39
CA LYS A 226 -7.62 8.52 12.71
C LYS A 226 -7.72 7.51 13.86
N ASN A 227 -8.36 6.38 13.65
CA ASN A 227 -8.51 5.33 14.66
C ASN A 227 -7.25 4.45 14.79
N SER A 228 -6.43 4.31 13.74
CA SER A 228 -5.14 3.62 13.82
C SER A 228 -4.09 4.40 14.62
N GLN A 229 -4.15 5.74 14.57
CA GLN A 229 -3.18 6.64 15.22
C GLN A 229 -3.14 6.61 16.77
N PRO A 230 -4.27 6.67 17.52
CA PRO A 230 -4.25 6.69 18.98
C PRO A 230 -3.89 5.34 19.60
N SER A 231 -4.10 4.21 18.91
CA SER A 231 -3.62 2.90 19.36
C SER A 231 -2.08 2.87 19.48
N SER A 232 -1.36 3.62 18.66
CA SER A 232 0.10 3.82 18.79
C SER A 232 0.47 4.60 20.06
N LYS A 233 -0.26 5.68 20.39
CA LYS A 233 0.05 6.54 21.55
C LYS A 233 -0.35 5.96 22.91
N LEU A 234 -1.37 5.10 22.97
CA LEU A 234 -1.77 4.44 24.22
C LEU A 234 -0.77 3.34 24.62
N ILE A 235 -0.23 2.62 23.62
CA ILE A 235 0.78 1.58 23.81
C ILE A 235 2.14 2.17 24.19
N GLU A 236 2.52 3.34 23.65
CA GLU A 236 3.70 4.10 24.11
C GLU A 236 3.66 4.47 25.61
N ARG A 237 2.47 4.55 26.22
CA ARG A 237 2.29 4.90 27.64
C ARG A 237 2.30 3.70 28.59
N GLY A 238 2.57 2.49 28.10
CA GLY A 238 2.78 1.31 28.95
C GLY A 238 1.52 0.77 29.63
N LEU A 239 0.34 1.02 29.06
CA LEU A 239 -0.89 0.34 29.47
C LEU A 239 -1.10 -0.87 28.55
N SER A 240 -0.70 -2.06 29.02
CA SER A 240 -1.13 -3.33 28.44
C SER A 240 -2.62 -3.57 28.77
N LEU A 241 -3.34 -4.21 27.85
CA LEU A 241 -4.64 -4.83 28.14
C LEU A 241 -4.41 -6.17 28.84
#